data_AF-A0A436RZ87-F1
#
_entry.id   AF-A0A436RZ87-F1
#
_cell.length_a   1.000
_cell.length_b   1.000
_cell.length_c   1.000
_cell.angle_alpha   90.00
_cell.angle_beta   90.00
_cell.angle_gamma   90.00
#
_symmetry.space_group_name_H-M   'P 1'
#
loop_
_entity.id
_entity.type
_entity.pdbx_description
1 polymer ?
#
loop_
_entity_poly.entity_id
_entity_poly.type
_entity_poly.pdbx_seq_one_letter_code
_entity_poly.pdbx_strand_id
1 'polypeptide(L)'
;GLYGVGMLLFPRVVSSSWPWPVDPFHAQVYSAIFLAGAGGVYLLWKNAPREELLVLGLAQLLVGLLAILGLVITDAAVHRIDWTATKTLCWLALFGWIGLSGVFKFYAAFRYFSSQSAS
;
A
#
# COMPACT_ATOMS: atom_id res chain seq x y z
N GLY A 1 6.78 -0.59 -6.20
CA GLY A 1 8.13 -0.21 -6.63
C GLY A 1 8.08 0.45 -7.99
N LEU A 2 8.16 -0.32 -9.08
CA LEU A 2 8.32 0.20 -10.45
C LEU A 2 7.24 1.19 -10.90
N TYR A 3 5.97 0.91 -10.63
CA TYR A 3 4.89 1.83 -11.01
C TYR A 3 4.98 3.19 -10.29
N GLY A 4 5.36 3.19 -9.00
CA GLY A 4 5.64 4.43 -8.25
C GLY A 4 6.87 5.17 -8.76
N VAL A 5 7.95 4.46 -9.14
CA VAL A 5 9.12 5.09 -9.79
C VAL A 5 8.69 5.74 -11.10
N GLY A 6 7.88 5.05 -11.91
CA GLY A 6 7.34 5.57 -13.16
C GLY A 6 6.50 6.82 -12.97
N MET A 7 5.60 6.84 -11.98
CA MET A 7 4.81 8.03 -11.65
C MET A 7 5.64 9.18 -11.07
N LEU A 8 6.73 8.89 -10.35
CA LEU A 8 7.62 9.92 -9.83
C LEU A 8 8.42 10.62 -10.94
N LEU A 9 8.95 9.85 -11.89
CA LEU A 9 9.83 10.35 -12.95
C LEU A 9 9.07 10.80 -14.21
N PHE A 10 7.99 10.10 -14.56
CA PHE A 10 7.20 10.32 -15.77
C PHE A 10 5.69 10.39 -15.47
N PRO A 11 5.25 11.31 -14.58
CA PRO A 11 3.90 11.34 -14.04
C PRO A 11 2.81 11.42 -15.12
N ARG A 12 3.01 12.25 -16.15
CA ARG A 12 2.02 12.45 -17.22
C ARG A 12 1.74 11.19 -18.04
N VAL A 13 2.77 10.36 -18.24
CA VAL A 13 2.66 9.14 -19.04
C VAL A 13 2.02 8.05 -18.18
N VAL A 14 2.55 7.84 -16.98
CA VAL A 14 2.15 6.72 -16.12
C VAL A 14 0.80 6.97 -15.44
N SER A 15 0.42 8.21 -15.14
CA SER A 15 -0.91 8.50 -14.57
C SER A 15 -2.07 8.27 -15.53
N SER A 16 -1.82 8.22 -16.85
CA SER A 16 -2.86 7.91 -17.84
C SER A 16 -3.43 6.49 -17.71
N SER A 17 -2.65 5.56 -17.14
CA SER A 17 -3.10 4.19 -16.84
C SER A 17 -3.79 4.06 -15.48
N TRP A 18 -3.85 5.12 -14.67
CA TRP A 18 -4.55 5.11 -13.39
C TRP A 18 -6.07 4.92 -13.60
N PRO A 19 -6.80 4.31 -12.64
CA PRO A 19 -8.22 4.01 -12.85
C PRO A 19 -9.11 5.27 -12.91
N TRP A 20 -8.64 6.38 -12.34
CA TRP A 20 -9.27 7.70 -12.37
C TRP A 20 -8.24 8.81 -12.65
N PRO A 21 -8.67 10.01 -13.04
CA PRO A 21 -7.75 11.12 -13.31
C PRO A 21 -6.89 11.47 -12.09
N VAL A 22 -5.58 11.58 -12.31
CA VAL A 22 -4.59 12.05 -11.33
C VAL A 22 -3.65 12.99 -12.05
N ASP A 23 -3.56 14.23 -11.57
CA ASP A 23 -2.64 15.21 -12.13
C ASP A 23 -1.18 14.89 -11.74
N PRO A 24 -0.20 15.51 -12.44
CA PRO A 24 1.20 15.18 -12.21
C PRO A 24 1.71 15.44 -10.80
N PHE A 25 1.19 16.48 -10.13
CA PHE A 25 1.64 16.82 -8.78
C PHE A 25 1.24 15.71 -7.79
N HIS A 26 -0.04 15.31 -7.79
CA HIS A 26 -0.50 14.22 -6.93
C HIS A 26 0.16 12.88 -7.28
N ALA A 27 0.36 12.59 -8.57
CA ALA A 27 1.05 11.38 -8.99
C ALA A 27 2.46 11.29 -8.38
N GLN A 28 3.24 12.37 -8.40
CA GLN A 28 4.59 12.40 -7.84
C GLN A 28 4.59 12.35 -6.31
N VAL A 29 3.75 13.16 -5.65
CA VAL A 29 3.68 13.22 -4.18
C VAL A 29 3.26 11.87 -3.61
N TYR A 30 2.20 11.25 -4.15
CA TYR A 30 1.76 9.93 -3.68
C TYR A 30 2.81 8.86 -3.97
N SER A 31 3.47 8.94 -5.12
CA SER A 31 4.54 8.00 -5.45
C SER A 31 5.71 8.05 -4.49
N ALA A 32 6.15 9.24 -4.07
CA ALA A 32 7.21 9.39 -3.08
C ALA A 32 6.85 8.69 -1.76
N ILE A 33 5.60 8.84 -1.30
CA ILE A 33 5.10 8.19 -0.08
C ILE A 33 5.12 6.66 -0.22
N PHE A 34 4.61 6.13 -1.34
CA PHE A 34 4.62 4.68 -1.58
C PHE A 34 6.02 4.11 -1.80
N LEU A 35 6.94 4.88 -2.40
CA LEU A 35 8.33 4.48 -2.57
C LEU A 35 9.07 4.48 -1.23
N ALA A 36 8.81 5.45 -0.35
CA ALA A 36 9.36 5.44 1.00
C ALA A 36 8.91 4.19 1.78
N GLY A 37 7.61 3.84 1.71
CA GLY A 37 7.09 2.60 2.28
C GLY A 37 7.74 1.35 1.68
N ALA A 38 7.93 1.30 0.37
CA ALA A 38 8.64 0.21 -0.31
C ALA A 38 10.12 0.11 0.12
N GLY A 39 10.78 1.25 0.34
CA GLY A 39 12.13 1.32 0.90
C GLY A 39 12.19 0.73 2.32
N GLY A 40 11.21 1.05 3.16
CA GLY A 40 11.06 0.43 4.48
C GLY A 40 10.93 -1.10 4.39
N VAL A 41 10.07 -1.61 3.51
CA VAL A 41 9.95 -3.07 3.29
C VAL A 41 11.28 -3.69 2.83
N TYR A 42 12.01 -3.01 1.95
CA TYR A 42 13.29 -3.51 1.43
C TYR A 42 14.36 -3.60 2.53
N LEU A 43 14.49 -2.55 3.35
CA LEU A 43 15.46 -2.52 4.45
C LEU A 43 15.20 -3.62 5.48
N LEU A 44 13.92 -3.96 5.69
CA LEU A 44 13.47 -4.92 6.70
C LEU A 44 13.31 -6.35 6.17
N TRP A 45 13.68 -6.64 4.93
CA TRP A 45 13.38 -7.94 4.34
C TRP A 45 14.15 -9.10 5.00
N LYS A 46 15.42 -8.92 5.37
CA LYS A 46 16.24 -10.04 5.89
C LYS A 46 16.16 -10.23 7.40
N ASN A 47 16.40 -9.18 8.18
CA ASN A 47 16.54 -9.26 9.64
C ASN A 47 15.83 -8.07 10.28
N ALA A 48 14.50 -8.10 10.33
CA ALA A 48 13.72 -7.05 10.96
C ALA A 48 13.52 -7.32 12.46
N PRO A 49 13.87 -6.37 13.34
CA PRO A 49 13.41 -6.35 14.72
C PRO A 49 11.89 -6.39 14.82
N ARG A 50 11.39 -6.91 15.94
CA ARG A 50 9.95 -7.07 16.20
C ARG A 50 9.19 -5.75 16.09
N GLU A 51 9.72 -4.70 16.70
CA GLU A 51 9.08 -3.38 16.77
C GLU A 51 8.95 -2.78 15.37
N GLU A 52 9.95 -3.00 14.51
CA GLU A 52 9.95 -2.55 13.12
C GLU A 52 8.95 -3.36 12.27
N LEU A 53 8.83 -4.68 12.51
CA LEU A 53 7.78 -5.50 11.89
C LEU A 53 6.37 -5.10 12.33
N LEU A 54 6.18 -4.72 13.60
CA LEU A 54 4.89 -4.25 14.11
C LEU A 54 4.51 -2.93 13.45
N VAL A 55 5.41 -1.95 13.46
CA VAL A 55 5.14 -0.61 12.91
C VAL A 55 4.93 -0.70 11.40
N LEU A 56 5.83 -1.35 10.67
CA LEU A 56 5.68 -1.51 9.22
C LEU A 56 4.45 -2.35 8.87
N GLY A 57 4.20 -3.43 9.61
CA GLY A 57 3.04 -4.30 9.41
C GLY A 57 1.72 -3.56 9.62
N LEU A 58 1.60 -2.82 10.71
CA LEU A 58 0.41 -2.00 11.00
C LEU A 58 0.25 -0.88 9.98
N ALA A 59 1.32 -0.18 9.62
CA ALA A 59 1.27 0.86 8.59
C ALA A 59 0.78 0.31 7.25
N GLN A 60 1.28 -0.85 6.81
CA GLN A 60 0.83 -1.49 5.57
C GLN A 60 -0.63 -1.97 5.65
N LEU A 61 -1.04 -2.54 6.79
CA LEU A 61 -2.44 -2.92 7.01
C LEU A 61 -3.36 -1.71 6.89
N LEU A 62 -3.03 -0.62 7.60
CA LEU A 62 -3.83 0.61 7.59
C LEU A 62 -3.85 1.25 6.20
N VAL A 63 -2.71 1.32 5.50
CA VAL A 63 -2.66 1.85 4.13
C VAL A 63 -3.56 1.04 3.20
N GLY A 64 -3.48 -0.30 3.23
CA GLY A 64 -4.34 -1.16 2.42
C GLY A 64 -5.82 -0.99 2.72
N LEU A 65 -6.18 -1.06 4.01
CA LEU A 65 -7.57 -0.97 4.47
C LEU A 65 -8.18 0.41 4.22
N LEU A 66 -7.51 1.48 4.66
CA LEU A 66 -8.03 2.84 4.58
C LEU A 66 -8.09 3.36 3.14
N ALA A 67 -7.18 2.93 2.26
CA ALA A 67 -7.27 3.26 0.85
C ALA A 67 -8.53 2.66 0.21
N ILE A 68 -8.80 1.38 0.44
CA ILE A 68 -10.01 0.71 -0.09
C ILE A 68 -11.27 1.32 0.51
N LEU A 69 -11.29 1.53 1.83
CA LEU A 69 -12.42 2.18 2.50
C LEU A 69 -12.66 3.60 1.96
N GLY A 70 -11.60 4.40 1.80
CA GLY A 70 -11.68 5.75 1.24
C GLY A 70 -12.22 5.77 -0.18
N LEU A 71 -11.83 4.80 -1.02
CA LEU A 71 -12.39 4.63 -2.37
C LEU A 71 -13.89 4.35 -2.31
N VAL A 72 -14.32 3.39 -1.49
CA VAL A 72 -15.74 3.03 -1.33
C VAL A 72 -16.56 4.20 -0.81
N ILE A 73 -16.09 4.91 0.22
CA ILE A 73 -16.77 6.08 0.78
C ILE A 73 -16.90 7.19 -0.26
N THR A 74 -15.83 7.46 -1.00
CA THR A 74 -15.81 8.52 -2.00
C THR A 74 -16.74 8.18 -3.15
N ASP A 75 -16.68 6.94 -3.67
CA ASP A 75 -17.54 6.51 -4.76
C ASP A 75 -19.02 6.43 -4.35
N ALA A 76 -19.34 6.08 -3.11
CA ALA A 76 -20.71 6.15 -2.60
C ALA A 76 -21.29 7.58 -2.65
N ALA A 77 -20.44 8.61 -2.65
CA ALA A 77 -20.87 10.00 -2.81
C ALA A 77 -20.92 10.43 -4.29
N VAL A 78 -19.94 10.03 -5.11
CA VAL A 78 -19.77 10.60 -6.47
C VAL A 78 -20.16 9.67 -7.62
N HIS A 79 -20.25 8.36 -7.39
CA HIS A 79 -20.61 7.31 -8.35
C HIS A 79 -19.84 7.40 -9.67
N ARG A 80 -18.51 7.46 -9.58
CA ARG A 80 -17.61 7.65 -10.74
C ARG A 80 -16.72 6.44 -11.02
N ILE A 81 -16.69 5.45 -10.14
CA ILE A 81 -15.84 4.28 -10.28
C ILE A 81 -16.58 3.19 -11.05
N ASP A 82 -15.96 2.73 -12.14
CA ASP A 82 -16.32 1.46 -12.74
C ASP A 82 -15.64 0.33 -11.95
N TRP A 83 -16.43 -0.39 -11.18
CA TRP A 83 -16.00 -1.51 -10.34
C TRP A 83 -15.62 -2.77 -11.13
N THR A 84 -16.00 -2.84 -12.42
CA THR A 84 -15.66 -3.96 -13.32
C THR A 84 -14.42 -3.69 -14.15
N ALA A 85 -13.99 -2.42 -14.24
CA ALA A 85 -12.81 -2.03 -15.00
C ALA A 85 -11.54 -2.72 -14.46
N THR A 86 -10.76 -3.31 -15.37
CA THR A 86 -9.50 -3.99 -15.03
C THR A 86 -8.56 -3.11 -14.21
N LYS A 87 -8.48 -1.81 -14.51
CA LYS A 87 -7.65 -0.85 -13.77
C LYS A 87 -8.08 -0.75 -12.30
N THR A 88 -9.38 -0.66 -12.04
CA THR A 88 -9.94 -0.62 -10.68
C THR A 88 -9.63 -1.91 -9.93
N LEU A 89 -9.83 -3.05 -10.57
CA LEU A 89 -9.52 -4.35 -9.98
C LEU A 89 -8.02 -4.52 -9.67
N CYS A 90 -7.13 -4.10 -10.57
CA CYS A 90 -5.69 -4.09 -10.31
C CYS A 90 -5.31 -3.19 -9.14
N TRP A 91 -5.95 -2.03 -9.02
CA TRP A 91 -5.75 -1.11 -7.90
C TRP A 91 -6.21 -1.75 -6.58
N LEU A 92 -7.40 -2.35 -6.55
CA LEU A 92 -7.91 -3.07 -5.38
C LEU A 92 -7.00 -4.24 -4.99
N ALA A 93 -6.53 -5.02 -5.96
CA ALA A 93 -5.59 -6.11 -5.72
C ALA A 93 -4.26 -5.61 -5.14
N LEU A 94 -3.75 -4.47 -5.61
CA LEU A 94 -2.52 -3.87 -5.12
C LEU A 94 -2.66 -3.43 -3.66
N PHE A 95 -3.72 -2.70 -3.31
CA PHE A 95 -3.94 -2.27 -1.92
C PHE A 95 -4.32 -3.42 -1.00
N GLY A 96 -5.08 -4.40 -1.51
CA GLY A 96 -5.37 -5.65 -0.81
C GLY A 96 -4.08 -6.43 -0.50
N TRP A 97 -3.15 -6.52 -1.45
CA TRP A 97 -1.85 -7.15 -1.24
C TRP A 97 -1.00 -6.41 -0.21
N ILE A 98 -0.97 -5.08 -0.26
CA ILE A 98 -0.29 -4.27 0.77
C ILE A 98 -0.88 -4.57 2.16
N GLY A 99 -2.21 -4.54 2.28
CA GLY A 99 -2.91 -4.85 3.53
C GLY A 99 -2.61 -6.25 4.06
N LEU A 100 -2.73 -7.27 3.21
CA LEU A 100 -2.39 -8.66 3.55
C LEU A 100 -0.94 -8.80 3.99
N SER A 101 0.00 -8.17 3.27
CA SER A 101 1.42 -8.17 3.65
C SER A 101 1.67 -7.53 5.02
N GLY A 102 0.83 -6.57 5.41
CA GLY A 102 0.82 -5.95 6.73
C GLY A 102 0.34 -6.92 7.80
N VAL A 103 -0.78 -7.62 7.56
CA VAL A 103 -1.29 -8.68 8.46
C VAL A 103 -0.22 -9.75 8.72
N PHE A 104 0.48 -10.22 7.69
CA PHE A 104 1.53 -11.22 7.85
C PHE A 104 2.68 -10.74 8.75
N LYS A 105 3.15 -9.49 8.56
CA LYS A 105 4.23 -8.92 9.40
C LYS A 105 3.77 -8.69 10.83
N PHE A 106 2.56 -8.17 11.00
CA PHE A 106 1.95 -7.98 12.30
C PHE A 106 1.85 -9.31 13.04
N TYR A 107 1.28 -10.34 12.41
CA TYR A 107 1.17 -11.69 12.97
C TYR A 107 2.54 -12.31 13.30
N ALA A 108 3.52 -12.18 12.41
CA ALA A 108 4.88 -12.68 12.65
C ALA A 108 5.50 -12.04 13.91
N ALA A 109 5.30 -10.73 14.09
CA ALA A 109 5.80 -10.02 15.26
C ALA A 109 5.10 -10.43 16.57
N PHE A 110 3.81 -10.80 16.54
CA PHE A 110 3.13 -11.39 17.70
C PHE A 110 3.64 -12.78 18.03
N ARG A 111 3.94 -13.60 17.01
CA ARG A 111 4.43 -14.96 17.24
C ARG A 111 5.79 -14.98 17.94
N TYR A 112 6.65 -14.01 17.65
CA TYR A 112 7.91 -13.79 18.37
C TYR A 112 7.70 -13.53 19.88
N PHE A 113 6.61 -12.86 20.26
CA PHE A 113 6.29 -12.59 21.66
C PHE A 113 5.92 -13.87 22.42
N SER A 114 5.06 -14.71 21.84
CA SER A 114 4.65 -15.98 22.45
C SER A 114 5.79 -16.96 22.66
N SER A 115 6.81 -16.96 21.79
CA SER A 115 7.98 -17.82 21.95
C SER A 115 8.94 -17.37 23.06
N GLN A 116 9.07 -16.05 23.30
CA GLN A 116 9.96 -15.53 24.36
C GLN A 116 9.30 -15.59 25.74
N SER A 117 7.96 -15.50 25.84
CA SER A 117 7.26 -15.65 27.12
C SER A 117 7.17 -17.10 27.62
N ALA A 118 7.50 -18.07 26.76
CA ALA A 118 7.42 -19.51 27.05
C ALA A 118 8.77 -20.17 27.39
N SER A 119 9.87 -19.40 27.36
CA SER A 119 11.22 -19.80 27.78
C SER A 119 11.57 -19.20 29.14
#